data_AF-A0A967RWG9-F1
#
_entry.id   AF-A0A967RWG9-F1
#
_cell.length_a   1.000
_cell.length_b   1.000
_cell.length_c   1.000
_cell.angle_alpha   90.00
_cell.angle_beta   90.00
_cell.angle_gamma   90.00
#
_symmetry.space_group_name_H-M   'P 1'
#
loop_
_entity.id
_entity.type
_entity.pdbx_description
1 polymer ?
#
loop_
_entity_poly.entity_id
_entity_poly.type
_entity_poly.pdbx_seq_one_letter_code
_entity_poly.pdbx_strand_id
1 'polypeptide(L)'
;PPDTLRQWVRDADGLYCMLTDPIDADLIAAAPRLRVVSQMAVGVDNIDLDACRARGIPVGHTPDVLTESTADLAMALLLAAARR
;
A
#
# COMPACT_ATOMS: atom_id res chain seq x y z
N PRO A 1 -6.96 0.98 12.77
CA PRO A 1 -7.40 -0.38 13.14
C PRO A 1 -8.25 -1.00 12.02
N PRO A 2 -8.16 -2.31 11.75
CA PRO A 2 -8.82 -2.95 10.60
C PRO A 2 -10.34 -2.72 10.54
N ASP A 3 -11.02 -2.78 11.68
CA ASP A 3 -12.48 -2.58 11.75
C ASP A 3 -12.90 -1.15 11.39
N THR A 4 -12.07 -0.17 11.77
CA THR A 4 -12.29 1.24 11.43
C THR A 4 -12.16 1.47 9.93
N LEU A 5 -11.16 0.84 9.30
CA LEU A 5 -10.95 0.95 7.85
C LEU A 5 -12.14 0.39 7.08
N ARG A 6 -12.66 -0.79 7.48
CA ARG A 6 -13.86 -1.40 6.88
C ARG A 6 -15.11 -0.53 6.97
N GLN A 7 -15.23 0.31 7.99
CA GLN A 7 -16.34 1.26 8.08
C GLN A 7 -16.17 2.44 7.13
N TRP A 8 -14.97 3.03 7.08
CA TRP A 8 -14.70 4.21 6.27
C TRP A 8 -14.75 3.95 4.76
N VAL A 9 -14.33 2.76 4.31
CA VAL A 9 -14.31 2.45 2.88
C VAL A 9 -15.70 2.31 2.25
N ARG A 10 -16.76 2.14 3.05
CA ARG A 10 -18.14 1.97 2.55
C ARG A 10 -18.59 3.16 1.71
N ASP A 11 -18.21 4.36 2.13
CA ASP A 11 -18.64 5.62 1.52
C ASP A 11 -17.51 6.34 0.76
N ALA A 12 -16.31 5.76 0.72
CA ALA A 12 -15.13 6.37 0.10
C ALA A 12 -15.07 6.10 -1.40
N ASP A 13 -14.76 7.15 -2.17
CA ASP A 13 -14.48 7.03 -3.62
C ASP A 13 -13.01 6.69 -3.91
N GLY A 14 -12.11 6.91 -2.95
CA GLY A 14 -10.68 6.63 -3.07
C GLY A 14 -10.07 6.21 -1.75
N LEU A 15 -9.07 5.33 -1.81
CA LEU A 15 -8.34 4.82 -0.66
C LEU A 15 -6.86 5.18 -0.78
N TYR A 16 -6.35 5.92 0.20
CA TYR A 16 -4.92 6.12 0.40
C TYR A 16 -4.43 5.24 1.54
N CYS A 17 -3.43 4.40 1.30
CA CYS A 17 -3.01 3.35 2.22
C CYS A 17 -1.48 3.29 2.37
N MET A 18 -1.04 2.69 3.47
CA MET A 18 0.36 2.35 3.73
C MET A 18 0.60 0.85 3.53
N LEU A 19 1.87 0.46 3.41
CA LEU A 19 2.28 -0.95 3.23
C LEU A 19 1.80 -1.90 4.35
N THR A 20 1.44 -1.36 5.51
CA THR A 20 0.94 -2.14 6.66
C THR A 20 -0.57 -2.34 6.66
N ASP A 21 -1.30 -1.67 5.77
CA ASP A 21 -2.75 -1.79 5.68
C ASP A 21 -3.11 -2.97 4.76
N PRO A 22 -3.84 -3.99 5.24
CA PRO A 22 -4.27 -5.10 4.40
C PRO A 22 -5.44 -4.65 3.52
N ILE A 23 -5.20 -4.55 2.22
CA ILE A 23 -6.22 -4.22 1.22
C ILE A 23 -6.65 -5.54 0.56
N ASP A 24 -7.33 -6.37 1.35
CA ASP A 24 -7.78 -7.70 0.95
C ASP A 24 -9.12 -7.67 0.17
N ALA A 25 -9.48 -8.80 -0.42
CA ALA A 25 -10.74 -8.96 -1.15
C ALA A 25 -11.98 -8.58 -0.31
N ASP A 26 -11.97 -8.86 1.00
CA ASP A 26 -13.07 -8.53 1.90
C ASP A 26 -13.25 -7.02 2.07
N LEU A 27 -12.15 -6.29 2.27
CA LEU A 27 -12.16 -4.83 2.37
C LEU A 27 -12.62 -4.22 1.05
N ILE A 28 -12.11 -4.74 -0.07
CA ILE A 28 -12.52 -4.31 -1.40
C ILE A 28 -14.02 -4.57 -1.58
N ALA A 29 -14.54 -5.75 -1.23
CA ALA A 29 -15.98 -6.05 -1.32
C ALA A 29 -16.84 -5.12 -0.45
N ALA A 30 -16.34 -4.70 0.71
CA ALA A 30 -17.01 -3.75 1.60
C ALA A 30 -17.01 -2.29 1.09
N ALA A 31 -16.34 -1.99 -0.02
CA ALA A 31 -16.15 -0.65 -0.55
C ALA A 31 -16.89 -0.46 -1.90
N PRO A 32 -18.24 -0.36 -1.92
CA PRO A 32 -19.03 -0.34 -3.15
C PRO A 32 -18.72 0.87 -4.05
N ARG A 33 -18.28 1.98 -3.46
CA ARG A 33 -17.98 3.23 -4.16
C ARG A 33 -16.52 3.42 -4.56
N LEU A 34 -15.64 2.49 -4.18
CA LEU A 34 -14.20 2.66 -4.37
C LEU A 34 -13.84 2.69 -5.87
N ARG A 35 -13.12 3.72 -6.29
CA ARG A 35 -12.71 3.96 -7.69
C ARG A 35 -11.21 3.98 -7.88
N VAL A 36 -10.42 4.07 -6.81
CA VAL A 36 -8.95 4.08 -6.88
C VAL A 36 -8.34 3.67 -5.54
N VAL A 37 -7.23 2.94 -5.59
CA VAL A 37 -6.34 2.71 -4.46
C VAL A 37 -5.00 3.37 -4.77
N SER A 38 -4.46 4.14 -3.82
CA SER A 38 -3.15 4.76 -3.92
C SER A 38 -2.31 4.35 -2.72
N GLN A 39 -1.15 3.76 -2.99
CA GLN A 39 -0.25 3.24 -1.97
C GLN A 39 0.94 4.17 -1.76
N MET A 40 1.20 4.48 -0.49
CA MET A 40 2.44 5.12 -0.03
C MET A 40 3.58 4.10 0.13
N ALA A 41 3.89 3.36 -0.94
CA ALA A 41 5.00 2.42 -1.01
C ALA A 41 5.27 2.00 -2.48
N VAL A 42 6.43 1.38 -2.72
CA VAL A 42 6.75 0.72 -4.00
C VAL A 42 6.12 -0.66 -4.10
N GLY A 43 6.27 -1.49 -3.06
CA GLY A 43 5.66 -2.81 -3.00
C GLY A 43 4.14 -2.73 -2.97
N VAL A 44 3.46 -3.77 -3.46
CA VAL A 44 1.99 -3.86 -3.54
C VAL A 44 1.46 -5.18 -2.96
N ASP A 45 2.30 -5.91 -2.22
CA ASP A 45 2.02 -7.25 -1.68
C ASP A 45 0.84 -7.27 -0.70
N ASN A 46 0.56 -6.16 -0.04
CA ASN A 46 -0.57 -5.99 0.87
C ASN A 46 -1.91 -5.71 0.16
N ILE A 47 -1.91 -5.61 -1.18
CA ILE A 47 -3.10 -5.29 -1.99
C ILE A 47 -3.48 -6.50 -2.84
N ASP A 48 -4.74 -6.94 -2.73
CA ASP A 48 -5.32 -7.92 -3.62
C ASP A 48 -5.58 -7.30 -5.01
N LEU A 49 -4.55 -7.37 -5.87
CA LEU A 49 -4.59 -6.81 -7.22
C LEU A 49 -5.64 -7.48 -8.11
N ASP A 50 -5.95 -8.75 -7.87
CA ASP A 50 -6.94 -9.49 -8.66
C ASP A 50 -8.35 -9.05 -8.29
N ALA A 51 -8.64 -8.85 -7.00
CA ALA A 51 -9.91 -8.27 -6.54
C ALA A 51 -10.10 -6.82 -7.04
N CYS A 52 -9.04 -6.00 -7.01
CA CYS A 52 -9.07 -4.66 -7.61
C CYS A 52 -9.34 -4.72 -9.12
N ARG A 53 -8.64 -5.60 -9.85
CA ARG A 53 -8.79 -5.78 -11.30
C ARG A 53 -10.20 -6.25 -11.66
N ALA A 54 -10.76 -7.21 -10.93
CA ALA A 54 -12.11 -7.72 -11.15
C ALA A 54 -13.19 -6.63 -11.04
N ARG A 55 -12.95 -5.59 -10.21
CA ARG A 55 -13.82 -4.43 -10.05
C ARG A 55 -13.43 -3.22 -10.91
N GLY A 56 -12.38 -3.32 -11.72
CA GLY A 56 -11.87 -2.20 -12.52
C GLY A 56 -11.31 -1.05 -11.70
N ILE A 57 -10.81 -1.32 -10.49
CA ILE A 57 -10.23 -0.34 -9.59
C ILE A 57 -8.72 -0.20 -9.90
N PRO A 58 -8.26 0.94 -10.45
CA PRO A 58 -6.83 1.18 -10.63
C PRO A 58 -6.09 1.27 -9.29
N VAL A 59 -4.85 0.76 -9.29
CA VAL A 59 -3.94 0.82 -8.15
C VAL A 59 -2.71 1.65 -8.53
N GLY A 60 -2.47 2.72 -7.78
CA GLY A 60 -1.27 3.54 -7.86
C GLY A 60 -0.28 3.19 -6.76
N HIS A 61 1.01 3.30 -7.06
CA HIS A 61 2.12 3.10 -6.13
C HIS A 61 3.25 4.07 -6.51
N THR A 62 4.32 4.13 -5.72
CA THR A 62 5.36 5.16 -5.88
C THR A 62 6.71 4.56 -6.31
N PRO A 63 6.86 4.06 -7.55
CA PRO A 63 8.14 3.56 -8.04
C PRO A 63 9.21 4.66 -8.03
N ASP A 64 10.48 4.25 -7.90
CA ASP A 64 11.70 5.07 -8.02
C ASP A 64 11.93 6.18 -6.98
N VAL A 65 10.91 6.64 -6.23
CA VAL A 65 11.05 7.81 -5.33
C VAL A 65 11.91 7.58 -4.09
N LEU A 66 12.17 6.32 -3.73
CA LEU A 66 12.84 5.95 -2.48
C LEU A 66 14.02 4.99 -2.69
N THR A 67 14.47 4.83 -3.94
CA THR A 67 15.62 4.01 -4.33
C THR A 67 16.90 4.48 -3.66
N GLU A 68 17.28 5.76 -3.86
CA GLU A 68 18.52 6.31 -3.31
C GLU A 68 18.51 6.35 -1.78
N SER A 69 17.41 6.79 -1.17
CA SER A 69 17.32 6.83 0.31
C SER A 69 17.42 5.44 0.94
N THR A 70 16.87 4.41 0.29
CA THR A 70 17.00 3.02 0.77
C THR A 70 18.43 2.52 0.61
N ALA A 71 19.10 2.85 -0.51
CA ALA A 71 20.49 2.50 -0.76
C ALA A 71 21.45 3.16 0.25
N ASP A 72 21.27 4.45 0.53
CA ASP A 72 22.04 5.20 1.52
C ASP A 72 21.92 4.57 2.91
N LEU A 73 20.70 4.21 3.32
CA LEU A 73 20.48 3.56 4.61
C LEU A 73 21.14 2.19 4.66
N ALA A 74 21.08 1.40 3.59
CA ALA A 74 21.73 0.09 3.52
C ALA A 74 23.25 0.22 3.70
N MET A 75 23.88 1.18 3.01
CA MET A 75 25.31 1.46 3.14
C MET A 75 25.68 1.96 4.55
N ALA A 76 24.85 2.83 5.13
CA ALA A 76 25.05 3.31 6.50
C ALA A 76 25.00 2.16 7.51
N LEU A 77 24.02 1.24 7.38
CA LEU A 77 23.90 0.05 8.23
C LEU A 77 25.09 -0.90 8.07
N LEU A 78 25.57 -1.13 6.83
CA LEU A 78 26.75 -1.94 6.55
C LEU A 78 27.99 -1.41 7.27
N LEU A 79 28.28 -0.11 7.13
CA LEU A 79 29.42 0.54 7.76
C LEU A 79 29.30 0.52 9.30
N ALA A 80 28.11 0.80 9.82
CA ALA A 80 27.84 0.82 11.26
C ALA A 80 27.90 -0.57 11.90
N ALA A 81 27.67 -1.66 11.15
CA ALA A 81 27.84 -3.03 11.63
C ALA A 81 29.30 -3.48 11.54
N ALA A 82 30.01 -3.14 10.47
CA ALA A 82 31.40 -3.57 10.23
C ALA A 82 32.43 -2.90 11.15
N ARG A 83 32.12 -1.73 11.72
CA ARG A 83 33.04 -0.93 12.55
C ARG A 83 32.70 -0.95 14.04
N ARG A 84 31.98 -1.96 14.50
CA ARG A 84 31.74 -2.23 15.93
C ARG A 84 32.88 -3.04 16.52
#